data_AF-A0AAW6GSR6-F1
#
_entry.id   AF-A0AAW6GSR6-F1
#
_cell.length_a   1.000
_cell.length_b   1.000
_cell.length_c   1.000
_cell.angle_alpha   90.00
_cell.angle_beta   90.00
_cell.angle_gamma   90.00
#
_symmetry.space_group_name_H-M   'P 1'
#
loop_
_entity.id
_entity.type
_entity.pdbx_description
1 polymer ?
#
loop_
_entity_poly.entity_id
_entity_poly.type
_entity_poly.pdbx_seq_one_letter_code
_entity_poly.pdbx_strand_id
1 'polypeptide(L)'
;MPSLTYTAVETSRGFLFFTHTEEGRRSLREFLQGMADSYFDPSFDLGPVCVYEAEGVLSDLSPVNSEKISLAAYPYMRKPEDFRLDVCYRNGMRPTAEDFRSFCHNAGCSVSHRNGNIADTLEALERYDRCLETLRHISEAAPHERDETRETRQQLQRLLDSAYDVRGHRSAGRILDDPVPEVSVEGVRLSVSQRGILKAGLGLYLPREIRTDPAHAYAWVDRNTGRIVFGSRPPGDRETIGFKQDTEKRSSVSLRSTKKKTGPRHKM
;
A
#
# COMPACT_ATOMS: atom_id res chain seq x y z
N MET A 1 16.26 -22.22 -33.95
CA MET A 1 16.27 -22.11 -32.47
C MET A 1 14.92 -22.61 -32.00
N PRO A 2 14.81 -23.68 -31.21
CA PRO A 2 13.49 -24.11 -30.75
C PRO A 2 12.91 -23.03 -29.83
N SER A 3 11.61 -22.77 -29.97
CA SER A 3 10.87 -22.03 -28.96
C SER A 3 11.03 -22.74 -27.62
N LEU A 4 11.38 -21.98 -26.58
CA LEU A 4 11.43 -22.49 -25.22
C LEU A 4 10.12 -22.12 -24.54
N THR A 5 9.57 -23.06 -23.78
CA THR A 5 8.40 -22.83 -22.93
C THR A 5 8.84 -22.42 -21.54
N TYR A 6 8.18 -21.39 -21.01
CA TYR A 6 8.45 -20.78 -19.72
C TYR A 6 7.15 -20.60 -18.95
N THR A 7 7.25 -20.53 -17.64
CA THR A 7 6.27 -19.83 -16.81
C THR A 7 6.72 -18.38 -16.70
N ALA A 8 5.90 -17.43 -17.15
CA ALA A 8 6.20 -16.00 -16.99
C ALA A 8 5.33 -15.39 -15.88
N VAL A 9 5.93 -14.54 -15.05
CA VAL A 9 5.21 -13.80 -14.00
C VAL A 9 5.33 -12.32 -14.29
N GLU A 10 4.19 -11.69 -14.58
CA GLU A 10 4.06 -10.24 -14.73
C GLU A 10 3.72 -9.60 -13.38
N THR A 11 4.40 -8.50 -13.09
CA THR A 11 4.18 -7.62 -11.95
C THR A 11 4.13 -6.16 -12.42
N SER A 12 3.84 -5.23 -11.52
CA SER A 12 3.98 -3.79 -11.79
C SER A 12 5.38 -3.37 -12.25
N ARG A 13 6.41 -4.17 -11.94
CA ARG A 13 7.81 -3.91 -12.29
C ARG A 13 8.24 -4.53 -13.61
N GLY A 14 7.42 -5.42 -14.19
CA GLY A 14 7.73 -6.15 -15.42
C GLY A 14 7.64 -7.66 -15.24
N PHE A 15 8.29 -8.37 -16.15
CA PHE A 15 8.24 -9.82 -16.31
C PHE A 15 9.47 -10.51 -15.74
N LEU A 16 9.24 -11.66 -15.13
CA LEU A 16 10.25 -12.67 -14.82
C LEU A 16 9.88 -13.98 -15.49
N PHE A 17 10.87 -14.78 -15.86
CA PHE A 17 10.68 -16.01 -16.61
C PHE A 17 11.31 -17.19 -15.88
N PHE A 18 10.62 -18.32 -15.87
CA PHE A 18 11.05 -19.52 -15.17
C PHE A 18 10.93 -20.71 -16.11
N THR A 19 12.01 -21.46 -16.27
CA THR A 19 12.01 -22.66 -17.11
C THR A 19 11.27 -23.80 -16.42
N HIS A 20 10.78 -24.76 -17.20
CA HIS A 20 10.12 -25.96 -16.65
C HIS A 20 11.09 -27.03 -16.11
N THR A 21 12.38 -26.70 -16.01
CA THR A 21 13.39 -27.50 -15.31
C THR A 21 13.16 -27.49 -13.80
N GLU A 22 13.79 -28.39 -13.05
CA GLU A 22 13.65 -28.41 -11.59
C GLU A 22 14.21 -27.13 -10.95
N GLU A 23 15.30 -26.56 -11.47
CA GLU A 23 15.80 -25.28 -10.98
C GLU A 23 14.80 -24.15 -11.23
N GLY A 24 14.24 -24.03 -12.44
CA GLY A 24 13.29 -22.97 -12.75
C GLY A 24 12.00 -23.08 -11.93
N ARG A 25 11.49 -24.30 -11.73
CA ARG A 25 10.36 -24.56 -10.82
C ARG A 25 10.69 -24.20 -9.38
N ARG A 26 11.91 -24.45 -8.92
CA ARG A 26 12.36 -24.05 -7.58
C ARG A 26 12.43 -22.54 -7.45
N SER A 27 13.07 -21.84 -8.39
CA SER A 27 13.16 -20.37 -8.39
C SER A 27 11.77 -19.72 -8.45
N LEU A 28 10.85 -20.27 -9.24
CA LEU A 28 9.45 -19.82 -9.29
C LEU A 28 8.78 -19.94 -7.91
N ARG A 29 8.88 -21.11 -7.26
CA ARG A 29 8.32 -21.32 -5.92
C ARG A 29 8.92 -20.36 -4.89
N GLU A 30 10.23 -20.15 -4.92
CA GLU A 30 10.91 -19.24 -4.01
C GLU A 30 10.48 -17.78 -4.22
N PHE A 31 10.34 -17.35 -5.47
CA PHE A 31 9.85 -16.02 -5.82
C PHE A 31 8.41 -15.81 -5.33
N LEU A 32 7.49 -16.72 -5.67
CA LEU A 32 6.09 -16.63 -5.28
C LEU A 32 5.91 -16.72 -3.75
N GLN A 33 6.67 -17.58 -3.07
CA GLN A 33 6.67 -17.64 -1.60
C GLN A 33 7.18 -16.34 -0.99
N GLY A 34 8.23 -15.72 -1.56
CA GLY A 34 8.70 -14.40 -1.13
C GLY A 34 7.62 -13.34 -1.25
N MET A 35 6.80 -13.38 -2.31
CA MET A 35 5.64 -12.50 -2.46
C MET A 35 4.55 -12.79 -1.42
N ALA A 36 4.28 -14.06 -1.13
CA ALA A 36 3.31 -14.46 -0.11
C ALA A 36 3.73 -14.02 1.30
N ASP A 37 5.02 -14.12 1.62
CA ASP A 37 5.58 -13.75 2.92
C ASP A 37 5.53 -12.23 3.13
N SER A 38 5.83 -11.44 2.10
CA SER A 38 5.77 -9.97 2.13
C SER A 38 4.41 -9.39 1.73
N TYR A 39 3.38 -10.22 1.54
CA TYR A 39 2.12 -9.81 0.93
C TYR A 39 1.44 -8.63 1.62
N PHE A 40 1.52 -8.55 2.95
CA PHE A 40 0.89 -7.51 3.75
C PHE A 40 1.85 -6.37 4.14
N ASP A 41 3.11 -6.44 3.74
CA ASP A 41 4.12 -5.48 4.19
C ASP A 41 3.88 -4.09 3.58
N PRO A 42 4.07 -3.00 4.35
CA PRO A 42 3.83 -1.63 3.89
C PRO A 42 4.55 -1.24 2.60
N SER A 43 5.74 -1.80 2.38
CA SER A 43 6.59 -1.52 1.23
C SER A 43 6.33 -2.41 0.02
N PHE A 44 5.37 -3.35 0.10
CA PHE A 44 5.08 -4.25 -1.02
C PHE A 44 4.49 -3.48 -2.21
N ASP A 45 5.17 -3.51 -3.35
CA ASP A 45 4.89 -2.66 -4.51
C ASP A 45 4.72 -3.42 -5.84
N LEU A 46 4.68 -4.77 -5.82
CA LEU A 46 4.63 -5.59 -7.03
C LEU A 46 3.28 -5.59 -7.78
N GLY A 47 2.28 -4.86 -7.28
CA GLY A 47 1.00 -4.60 -7.96
C GLY A 47 0.24 -5.87 -8.37
N PRO A 48 -0.76 -5.77 -9.26
CA PRO A 48 -1.44 -6.95 -9.78
C PRO A 48 -0.45 -7.94 -10.40
N VAL A 49 -0.71 -9.22 -10.20
CA VAL A 49 0.15 -10.30 -10.66
C VAL A 49 -0.60 -11.17 -11.66
N CYS A 50 0.05 -11.44 -12.78
CA CYS A 50 -0.44 -12.38 -13.78
C CYS A 50 0.62 -13.46 -14.02
N VAL A 51 0.20 -14.73 -14.00
CA VAL A 51 1.04 -15.87 -14.33
C VAL A 51 0.61 -16.42 -15.68
N TYR A 52 1.58 -16.64 -16.55
CA TYR A 52 1.39 -17.08 -17.93
C TYR A 52 2.18 -18.37 -18.20
N GLU A 53 1.61 -19.21 -19.07
CA GLU A 53 2.39 -20.10 -19.90
C GLU A 53 2.89 -19.27 -21.10
N ALA A 54 4.20 -19.24 -21.27
CA ALA A 54 4.88 -18.36 -22.20
C ALA A 54 5.72 -19.18 -23.18
N GLU A 55 5.57 -18.90 -24.47
CA GLU A 55 6.36 -19.54 -25.51
C GLU A 55 7.05 -18.47 -26.36
N GLY A 56 8.37 -18.59 -26.49
CA GLY A 56 9.17 -17.64 -27.26
C GLY A 56 10.69 -17.83 -27.08
N VAL A 57 11.45 -16.87 -27.60
CA VAL A 57 12.92 -16.84 -27.48
C VAL A 57 13.32 -15.54 -26.79
N LEU A 58 14.01 -15.66 -25.65
CA LEU A 58 14.58 -14.51 -24.94
C LEU A 58 16.00 -14.25 -25.44
N SER A 59 16.29 -13.00 -25.80
CA SER A 59 17.63 -12.54 -26.14
C SER A 59 18.47 -12.20 -24.89
N ASP A 60 17.82 -11.71 -23.84
CA ASP A 60 18.41 -11.49 -22.52
C ASP A 60 17.87 -12.54 -21.54
N LEU A 61 18.80 -13.29 -20.94
CA LEU A 61 18.50 -14.37 -19.99
C LEU A 61 18.62 -13.93 -18.53
N SER A 62 18.94 -12.65 -18.26
CA SER A 62 18.99 -12.12 -16.89
C SER A 62 17.69 -12.34 -16.07
N PRO A 63 16.45 -12.20 -16.62
CA PRO A 63 15.21 -12.50 -15.89
C PRO A 63 14.89 -13.99 -15.78
N VAL A 64 15.72 -14.88 -16.33
CA VAL A 64 15.42 -16.32 -16.40
C VAL A 64 16.01 -17.04 -15.20
N ASN A 65 15.14 -17.70 -14.42
CA ASN A 65 15.53 -18.49 -13.24
C ASN A 65 16.42 -17.72 -12.25
N SER A 66 16.22 -16.40 -12.11
CA SER A 66 17.06 -15.55 -11.27
C SER A 66 17.18 -16.14 -9.86
N GLU A 67 18.38 -16.06 -9.28
CA GLU A 67 18.63 -16.51 -7.91
C GLU A 67 17.78 -15.73 -6.91
N LYS A 68 17.50 -16.37 -5.78
CA LYS A 68 16.72 -15.74 -4.71
C LYS A 68 17.41 -14.48 -4.20
N ILE A 69 16.82 -13.34 -4.53
CA ILE A 69 17.20 -12.02 -4.04
C ILE A 69 15.98 -11.28 -3.49
N SER A 70 16.18 -10.06 -2.99
CA SER A 70 15.06 -9.19 -2.60
C SER A 70 14.11 -8.99 -3.78
N LEU A 71 12.80 -9.01 -3.52
CA LEU A 71 11.76 -8.79 -4.55
C LEU A 71 12.05 -7.53 -5.38
N ALA A 72 12.54 -6.46 -4.76
CA ALA A 72 12.84 -5.21 -5.44
C ALA A 72 14.10 -5.27 -6.33
N ALA A 73 14.94 -6.29 -6.19
CA ALA A 73 16.21 -6.43 -6.90
C ALA A 73 16.16 -7.41 -8.07
N TYR A 74 15.04 -8.10 -8.29
CA TYR A 74 14.88 -8.99 -9.44
C TYR A 74 15.09 -8.23 -10.77
N PRO A 75 15.76 -8.85 -11.75
CA PRO A 75 16.03 -8.23 -13.05
C PRO A 75 14.77 -8.26 -13.92
N TYR A 76 13.76 -7.49 -13.55
CA TYR A 76 12.50 -7.41 -14.29
C TYR A 76 12.71 -6.94 -15.72
N MET A 77 12.11 -7.65 -16.66
CA MET A 77 12.14 -7.33 -18.08
C MET A 77 10.84 -6.65 -18.52
N ARG A 78 10.90 -5.80 -19.55
CA ARG A 78 9.68 -5.32 -20.23
C ARG A 78 8.99 -6.48 -20.94
N LYS A 79 7.68 -6.33 -21.21
CA LYS A 79 6.91 -7.32 -21.96
C LYS A 79 7.59 -7.62 -23.31
N PRO A 80 7.95 -8.88 -23.61
CA PRO A 80 8.44 -9.25 -24.93
C PRO A 80 7.33 -9.12 -25.98
N GLU A 81 7.67 -8.60 -27.16
CA GLU A 81 6.71 -8.35 -28.25
C GLU A 81 6.28 -9.65 -28.95
N ASP A 82 7.22 -10.58 -29.15
CA ASP A 82 7.02 -11.80 -29.95
C ASP A 82 6.61 -13.03 -29.11
N PHE A 83 6.19 -12.83 -27.87
CA PHE A 83 5.83 -13.95 -26.98
C PHE A 83 4.35 -14.31 -27.11
N ARG A 84 4.08 -15.62 -27.25
CA ARG A 84 2.75 -16.16 -26.99
C ARG A 84 2.58 -16.30 -25.48
N LEU A 85 1.57 -15.64 -24.93
CA LEU A 85 1.27 -15.61 -23.50
C LEU A 85 -0.15 -16.11 -23.27
N ASP A 86 -0.26 -17.30 -22.68
CA ASP A 86 -1.53 -17.90 -22.30
C ASP A 86 -1.71 -17.72 -20.78
N VAL A 87 -2.78 -17.02 -20.36
CA VAL A 87 -3.02 -16.69 -18.95
C VAL A 87 -3.35 -17.96 -18.17
N CYS A 88 -2.55 -18.28 -17.16
CA CYS A 88 -2.87 -19.34 -16.20
C CYS A 88 -3.68 -18.80 -15.03
N TYR A 89 -3.26 -17.65 -14.47
CA TYR A 89 -3.84 -17.10 -13.25
C TYR A 89 -3.62 -15.59 -13.15
N ARG A 90 -4.55 -14.88 -12.48
CA ARG A 90 -4.46 -13.44 -12.20
C ARG A 90 -4.88 -13.16 -10.75
N ASN A 91 -4.15 -12.29 -10.07
CA ASN A 91 -4.50 -11.77 -8.75
C ASN A 91 -4.39 -10.24 -8.74
N GLY A 92 -5.35 -9.56 -8.10
CA GLY A 92 -5.32 -8.10 -7.96
C GLY A 92 -4.25 -7.61 -6.99
N MET A 93 -3.76 -8.49 -6.12
CA MET A 93 -2.83 -8.22 -5.04
C MET A 93 -3.33 -7.10 -4.12
N ARG A 94 -4.64 -7.02 -3.89
CA ARG A 94 -5.22 -6.11 -2.90
C ARG A 94 -4.92 -6.62 -1.50
N PRO A 95 -4.72 -5.74 -0.51
CA PRO A 95 -4.51 -6.15 0.87
C PRO A 95 -5.81 -6.59 1.54
N THR A 96 -6.50 -7.58 0.98
CA THR A 96 -7.71 -8.20 1.51
C THR A 96 -7.44 -9.67 1.84
N ALA A 97 -8.26 -10.25 2.70
CA ALA A 97 -8.16 -11.68 3.01
C ALA A 97 -8.41 -12.54 1.77
N GLU A 98 -9.39 -12.17 0.95
CA GLU A 98 -9.77 -12.87 -0.29
C GLU A 98 -8.61 -12.91 -1.30
N ASP A 99 -8.04 -11.75 -1.67
CA ASP A 99 -6.96 -11.69 -2.66
C ASP A 99 -5.73 -12.44 -2.14
N PHE A 100 -5.40 -12.35 -0.85
CA PHE A 100 -4.27 -13.07 -0.25
C PHE A 100 -4.44 -14.58 -0.28
N ARG A 101 -5.61 -15.09 0.15
CA ARG A 101 -5.90 -16.53 0.16
C ARG A 101 -5.94 -17.07 -1.26
N SER A 102 -6.55 -16.32 -2.19
CA SER A 102 -6.56 -16.65 -3.62
C SER A 102 -5.13 -16.74 -4.16
N PHE A 103 -4.27 -15.78 -3.86
CA PHE A 103 -2.87 -15.80 -4.29
C PHE A 103 -2.16 -17.04 -3.76
N CYS A 104 -2.21 -17.31 -2.45
CA CYS A 104 -1.52 -18.46 -1.87
C CYS A 104 -2.02 -19.80 -2.42
N HIS A 105 -3.34 -19.94 -2.61
CA HIS A 105 -3.94 -21.15 -3.17
C HIS A 105 -3.47 -21.42 -4.60
N ASN A 106 -3.57 -20.43 -5.48
CA ASN A 106 -3.22 -20.59 -6.90
C ASN A 106 -1.71 -20.66 -7.13
N ALA A 107 -0.91 -19.97 -6.32
CA ALA A 107 0.55 -19.99 -6.38
C ALA A 107 1.16 -21.19 -5.64
N GLY A 108 0.36 -22.00 -4.93
CA GLY A 108 0.86 -23.13 -4.13
C GLY A 108 1.77 -22.70 -2.98
N CYS A 109 1.54 -21.52 -2.40
CA CYS A 109 2.36 -20.96 -1.33
C CYS A 109 1.88 -21.41 0.05
N SER A 110 2.83 -21.55 0.97
CA SER A 110 2.54 -21.72 2.39
C SER A 110 2.15 -20.39 3.03
N VAL A 111 1.22 -20.42 3.99
CA VAL A 111 0.75 -19.25 4.72
C VAL A 111 1.49 -19.15 6.04
N SER A 112 2.24 -18.07 6.25
CA SER A 112 2.88 -17.80 7.54
C SER A 112 1.84 -17.52 8.62
N HIS A 113 2.15 -17.86 9.88
CA HIS A 113 1.25 -17.55 11.01
C HIS A 113 0.89 -16.06 11.08
N ARG A 114 1.86 -15.17 10.80
CA ARG A 114 1.63 -13.73 10.75
C ARG A 114 0.58 -13.35 9.70
N ASN A 115 0.77 -13.78 8.45
CA ASN A 115 -0.13 -13.40 7.36
C ASN A 115 -1.48 -14.11 7.47
N GLY A 116 -1.53 -15.32 8.04
CA GLY A 116 -2.76 -15.99 8.44
C GLY A 116 -3.57 -15.17 9.44
N ASN A 117 -2.95 -14.74 10.54
CA ASN A 117 -3.61 -13.91 11.55
C ASN A 117 -4.13 -12.58 10.97
N ILE A 118 -3.34 -11.94 10.09
CA ILE A 118 -3.76 -10.71 9.41
C ILE A 118 -4.99 -10.99 8.54
N ALA A 119 -4.95 -12.03 7.70
CA ALA A 119 -6.05 -12.39 6.81
C ALA A 119 -7.33 -12.73 7.60
N ASP A 120 -7.23 -13.53 8.66
CA ASP A 120 -8.36 -13.89 9.52
C ASP A 120 -8.98 -12.63 10.18
N THR A 121 -8.13 -11.70 10.62
CA THR A 121 -8.59 -10.44 11.23
C THR A 121 -9.29 -9.54 10.21
N LEU A 122 -8.74 -9.42 8.99
CA LEU A 122 -9.35 -8.66 7.90
C LEU A 122 -10.71 -9.24 7.49
N GLU A 123 -10.79 -10.57 7.35
CA GLU A 123 -12.04 -11.26 7.05
C GLU A 123 -13.09 -11.07 8.15
N ALA A 124 -12.67 -11.12 9.43
CA ALA A 124 -13.55 -10.83 10.55
C ALA A 124 -14.06 -9.38 10.51
N LEU A 125 -13.19 -8.40 10.23
CA LEU A 125 -13.59 -6.99 10.09
C LEU A 125 -14.63 -6.81 8.99
N GLU A 126 -14.41 -7.37 7.80
CA GLU A 126 -15.38 -7.34 6.70
C GLU A 126 -16.71 -7.99 7.08
N ARG A 127 -16.67 -9.11 7.79
CA ARG A 127 -17.89 -9.77 8.30
C ARG A 127 -18.65 -8.86 9.26
N TYR A 128 -17.98 -8.21 10.21
CA TYR A 128 -18.62 -7.28 11.14
C TYR A 128 -19.17 -6.04 10.43
N ASP A 129 -18.47 -5.52 9.42
CA ASP A 129 -18.97 -4.40 8.62
C ASP A 129 -20.26 -4.79 7.87
N ARG A 130 -20.33 -6.00 7.29
CA ARG A 130 -21.58 -6.55 6.71
C ARG A 130 -22.70 -6.72 7.74
N CYS A 131 -22.37 -7.20 8.94
CA CYS A 131 -23.34 -7.32 10.03
C CYS A 131 -23.91 -5.95 10.43
N LEU A 132 -23.06 -4.94 10.59
CA LEU A 132 -23.50 -3.58 10.93
C LEU A 132 -24.39 -2.96 9.86
N GLU A 133 -24.08 -3.14 8.58
CA GLU A 133 -24.95 -2.68 7.49
C GLU A 133 -26.30 -3.41 7.50
N THR A 134 -26.30 -4.72 7.76
CA THR A 134 -27.55 -5.49 7.87
C THR A 134 -28.41 -4.99 9.04
N LEU A 135 -27.82 -4.82 10.23
CA LEU A 135 -28.51 -4.30 11.40
C LEU A 135 -28.99 -2.85 11.20
N ARG A 136 -28.33 -2.06 10.33
CA ARG A 136 -28.79 -0.72 9.97
C ARG A 136 -30.14 -0.70 9.28
N HIS A 137 -30.44 -1.73 8.48
CA HIS A 137 -31.69 -1.85 7.75
C HIS A 137 -32.81 -2.53 8.53
N ILE A 138 -32.50 -3.21 9.63
CA ILE A 138 -33.48 -3.88 10.49
C ILE A 138 -33.91 -2.89 11.59
N SER A 139 -35.11 -2.33 11.47
CA SER A 139 -35.66 -1.37 12.44
C SER A 139 -35.91 -1.96 13.83
N GLU A 140 -36.03 -3.29 13.93
CA GLU A 140 -36.26 -4.02 15.19
C GLU A 140 -34.97 -4.53 15.85
N ALA A 141 -33.81 -4.37 15.20
CA ALA A 141 -32.54 -4.79 15.78
C ALA A 141 -32.31 -4.02 17.08
N ALA A 142 -32.11 -4.76 18.17
CA ALA A 142 -32.03 -4.14 19.48
C ALA A 142 -30.76 -3.27 19.57
N PRO A 143 -30.83 -2.06 20.17
CA PRO A 143 -29.69 -1.16 20.25
C PRO A 143 -28.43 -1.81 20.83
N HIS A 144 -28.59 -2.73 21.78
CA HIS A 144 -27.49 -3.46 22.40
C HIS A 144 -26.72 -4.37 21.43
N GLU A 145 -27.40 -5.09 20.53
CA GLU A 145 -26.74 -5.96 19.54
C GLU A 145 -25.86 -5.16 18.57
N ARG A 146 -26.35 -3.96 18.19
CA ARG A 146 -25.62 -3.03 17.32
C ARG A 146 -24.38 -2.47 18.01
N ASP A 147 -24.52 -2.12 19.28
CA ASP A 147 -23.42 -1.59 20.09
C ASP A 147 -22.35 -2.66 20.35
N GLU A 148 -22.72 -3.89 20.71
CA GLU A 148 -21.80 -5.02 20.90
C GLU A 148 -21.04 -5.38 19.61
N THR A 149 -21.75 -5.41 18.48
CA THR A 149 -21.14 -5.65 17.16
C THR A 149 -20.11 -4.57 16.83
N ARG A 150 -20.46 -3.30 17.09
CA ARG A 150 -19.58 -2.16 16.88
C ARG A 150 -18.37 -2.19 17.80
N GLU A 151 -18.55 -2.55 19.06
CA GLU A 151 -17.46 -2.65 20.03
C GLU A 151 -16.47 -3.74 19.64
N THR A 152 -16.96 -4.93 19.30
CA THR A 152 -16.11 -6.06 18.87
C THR A 152 -15.32 -5.70 17.61
N ARG A 153 -15.97 -5.08 16.63
CA ARG A 153 -15.33 -4.59 15.40
C ARG A 153 -14.23 -3.56 15.69
N GLN A 154 -14.43 -2.67 16.65
CA GLN A 154 -13.40 -1.72 17.08
C GLN A 154 -12.25 -2.38 17.83
N GLN A 155 -12.52 -3.38 18.68
CA GLN A 155 -11.48 -4.15 19.36
C GLN A 155 -10.57 -4.87 18.37
N LEU A 156 -11.14 -5.52 17.34
CA LEU A 156 -10.38 -6.16 16.26
C LEU A 156 -9.53 -5.16 15.47
N GLN A 157 -10.10 -3.99 15.13
CA GLN A 157 -9.36 -2.94 14.44
C GLN A 157 -8.16 -2.47 15.27
N ARG A 158 -8.34 -2.27 16.58
CA ARG A 158 -7.26 -1.87 17.49
C ARG A 158 -6.18 -2.95 17.59
N LEU A 159 -6.56 -4.22 17.57
CA LEU A 159 -5.61 -5.33 17.55
C LEU A 159 -4.79 -5.33 16.26
N LEU A 160 -5.44 -5.18 15.10
CA LEU A 160 -4.76 -5.06 13.82
C LEU A 160 -3.80 -3.87 13.81
N ASP A 161 -4.29 -2.68 14.15
CA ASP A 161 -3.54 -1.42 14.15
C ASP A 161 -2.36 -1.44 15.14
N SER A 162 -2.44 -2.20 16.23
CA SER A 162 -1.36 -2.30 17.22
C SER A 162 -0.35 -3.41 16.89
N ALA A 163 -0.82 -4.60 16.53
CA ALA A 163 0.03 -5.77 16.34
C ALA A 163 0.71 -5.83 14.97
N TYR A 164 0.08 -5.26 13.92
CA TYR A 164 0.55 -5.43 12.55
C TYR A 164 0.55 -4.12 11.77
N ASP A 165 1.67 -3.78 11.11
CA ASP A 165 1.69 -2.71 10.11
C ASP A 165 1.34 -3.30 8.74
N VAL A 166 0.09 -3.13 8.31
CA VAL A 166 -0.49 -3.80 7.13
C VAL A 166 -0.75 -2.78 6.04
N ARG A 167 -0.17 -2.97 4.85
CA ARG A 167 -0.41 -2.08 3.70
C ARG A 167 -1.90 -1.93 3.43
N GLY A 168 -2.33 -0.73 3.06
CA GLY A 168 -3.75 -0.41 2.85
C GLY A 168 -4.60 -0.30 4.13
N HIS A 169 -4.12 -0.79 5.28
CA HIS A 169 -4.82 -0.73 6.58
C HIS A 169 -4.04 0.05 7.65
N ARG A 170 -2.95 0.71 7.27
CA ARG A 170 -2.07 1.46 8.17
C ARG A 170 -2.79 2.65 8.81
N SER A 171 -2.54 2.91 10.09
CA SER A 171 -3.04 4.11 10.77
C SER A 171 -2.35 5.36 10.21
N ALA A 172 -2.99 6.53 10.34
CA ALA A 172 -2.35 7.77 9.91
C ALA A 172 -1.00 7.96 10.62
N GLY A 173 -0.92 7.70 11.94
CA GLY A 173 0.34 7.80 12.68
C GLY A 173 1.48 6.99 12.04
N ARG A 174 1.23 5.71 11.70
CA ARG A 174 2.25 4.85 11.07
C ARG A 174 2.65 5.33 9.68
N ILE A 175 1.70 5.80 8.88
CA ILE A 175 2.00 6.38 7.56
C ILE A 175 2.86 7.63 7.71
N LEU A 176 2.48 8.53 8.62
CA LEU A 176 3.13 9.83 8.79
C LEU A 176 4.54 9.71 9.37
N ASP A 177 4.78 8.71 10.22
CA ASP A 177 6.07 8.42 10.84
C ASP A 177 6.93 7.44 10.02
N ASP A 178 6.46 7.02 8.86
CA ASP A 178 7.20 6.08 8.01
C ASP A 178 8.55 6.68 7.57
N PRO A 179 9.68 5.96 7.72
CA PRO A 179 10.99 6.44 7.31
C PRO A 179 11.21 6.46 5.79
N VAL A 180 10.37 5.77 5.00
CA VAL A 180 10.50 5.68 3.54
C VAL A 180 10.20 7.05 2.90
N PRO A 181 11.04 7.56 1.97
CA PRO A 181 10.88 8.88 1.40
C PRO A 181 9.49 9.16 0.78
N GLU A 182 8.92 8.18 0.08
CA GLU A 182 7.59 8.25 -0.52
C GLU A 182 6.73 7.08 -0.05
N VAL A 183 5.50 7.38 0.39
CA VAL A 183 4.51 6.36 0.77
C VAL A 183 3.25 6.57 -0.06
N SER A 184 2.73 5.50 -0.65
CA SER A 184 1.47 5.53 -1.40
C SER A 184 0.28 5.29 -0.46
N VAL A 185 -0.72 6.18 -0.53
CA VAL A 185 -1.98 6.07 0.20
C VAL A 185 -3.12 6.29 -0.79
N GLU A 186 -3.91 5.26 -1.04
CA GLU A 186 -5.02 5.29 -2.02
C GLU A 186 -4.63 5.87 -3.40
N GLY A 187 -3.43 5.52 -3.88
CA GLY A 187 -2.92 5.99 -5.17
C GLY A 187 -2.29 7.39 -5.14
N VAL A 188 -2.21 8.03 -3.96
CA VAL A 188 -1.51 9.31 -3.76
C VAL A 188 -0.14 9.05 -3.14
N ARG A 189 0.92 9.52 -3.81
CA ARG A 189 2.30 9.43 -3.27
C ARG A 189 2.59 10.63 -2.38
N LEU A 190 2.87 10.36 -1.11
CA LEU A 190 3.15 11.37 -0.09
C LEU A 190 4.63 11.37 0.28
N SER A 191 5.29 12.51 0.06
CA SER A 191 6.68 12.76 0.47
C SER A 191 6.79 13.05 1.97
N VAL A 192 8.01 12.97 2.52
CA VAL A 192 8.30 13.32 3.92
C VAL A 192 7.76 14.70 4.30
N SER A 193 7.94 15.71 3.44
CA SER A 193 7.47 17.07 3.70
C SER A 193 5.94 17.16 3.75
N GLN A 194 5.25 16.46 2.85
CA GLN A 194 3.78 16.40 2.82
C GLN A 194 3.23 15.68 4.04
N ARG A 195 3.86 14.57 4.47
CA ARG A 195 3.51 13.88 5.71
C ARG A 195 3.76 14.77 6.94
N GLY A 196 4.79 15.62 6.93
CA GLY A 196 5.01 16.63 7.97
C GLY A 196 3.84 17.61 8.14
N ILE A 197 3.23 18.06 7.03
CA ILE A 197 2.05 18.96 7.04
C ILE A 197 0.84 18.26 7.67
N LEU A 198 0.56 17.03 7.22
CA LEU A 198 -0.55 16.23 7.75
C LEU A 198 -0.36 15.91 9.23
N LYS A 199 0.87 15.63 9.65
CA LYS A 199 1.24 15.41 11.06
C LYS A 199 1.06 16.66 11.93
N ALA A 200 1.23 17.85 11.36
CA ALA A 200 0.91 19.12 12.01
C ALA A 200 -0.59 19.42 12.12
N GLY A 201 -1.46 18.53 11.60
CA GLY A 201 -2.91 18.67 11.66
C GLY A 201 -3.51 19.57 10.58
N LEU A 202 -2.71 19.95 9.59
CA LEU A 202 -3.12 20.84 8.49
C LEU A 202 -3.71 20.05 7.32
N GLY A 203 -4.50 20.73 6.50
CA GLY A 203 -4.92 20.24 5.19
C GLY A 203 -3.79 20.39 4.16
N LEU A 204 -3.74 19.48 3.20
CA LEU A 204 -2.76 19.47 2.11
C LEU A 204 -3.50 19.54 0.77
N TYR A 205 -3.14 20.49 -0.08
CA TYR A 205 -3.54 20.49 -1.48
C TYR A 205 -2.64 19.56 -2.28
N LEU A 206 -3.26 18.68 -3.07
CA LEU A 206 -2.59 17.67 -3.88
C LEU A 206 -2.67 18.05 -5.36
N PRO A 207 -1.56 18.41 -6.02
CA PRO A 207 -1.56 18.69 -7.45
C PRO A 207 -1.84 17.42 -8.29
N ARG A 208 -2.13 17.57 -9.58
CA ARG A 208 -2.63 16.47 -10.43
C ARG A 208 -1.60 15.35 -10.63
N GLU A 209 -0.32 15.69 -10.55
CA GLU A 209 0.80 14.81 -10.86
C GLU A 209 1.02 13.72 -9.80
N ILE A 210 0.49 13.94 -8.59
CA ILE A 210 0.70 13.02 -7.46
C ILE A 210 -0.54 12.19 -7.11
N ARG A 211 -1.64 12.34 -7.87
CA ARG A 211 -2.92 11.67 -7.63
C ARG A 211 -3.38 10.89 -8.85
N THR A 212 -3.94 9.72 -8.61
CA THR A 212 -4.62 8.91 -9.65
C THR A 212 -6.09 9.29 -9.79
N ASP A 213 -6.77 9.61 -8.68
CA ASP A 213 -8.16 10.06 -8.66
C ASP A 213 -8.25 11.60 -8.72
N PRO A 214 -8.97 12.18 -9.71
CA PRO A 214 -9.22 13.62 -9.77
C PRO A 214 -9.91 14.20 -8.53
N ALA A 215 -10.69 13.40 -7.79
CA ALA A 215 -11.36 13.77 -6.56
C ALA A 215 -10.40 13.95 -5.38
N HIS A 216 -9.19 13.39 -5.43
CA HIS A 216 -8.17 13.54 -4.39
C HIS A 216 -7.41 14.87 -4.53
N ALA A 217 -8.14 15.99 -4.53
CA ALA A 217 -7.55 17.33 -4.64
C ALA A 217 -6.96 17.83 -3.31
N TYR A 218 -7.44 17.28 -2.19
CA TYR A 218 -7.00 17.62 -0.85
C TYR A 218 -6.84 16.36 -0.01
N ALA A 219 -5.95 16.41 0.97
CA ALA A 219 -5.78 15.38 1.99
C ALA A 219 -5.72 16.01 3.40
N TRP A 220 -6.24 15.30 4.40
CA TRP A 220 -6.09 15.66 5.81
C TRP A 220 -6.21 14.42 6.70
N VAL A 221 -5.77 14.51 7.95
CA VAL A 221 -6.02 13.46 8.95
C VAL A 221 -7.37 13.72 9.59
N ASP A 222 -8.32 12.79 9.43
CA ASP A 222 -9.60 12.86 10.11
C ASP A 222 -9.43 12.61 11.61
N ARG A 223 -9.99 13.50 12.44
CA ARG A 223 -9.79 13.46 13.90
C ARG A 223 -10.58 12.35 14.57
N ASN A 224 -11.68 11.91 13.95
CA ASN A 224 -12.57 10.90 14.52
C ASN A 224 -12.06 9.49 14.25
N THR A 225 -11.51 9.27 13.05
CA THR A 225 -11.06 7.96 12.58
C THR A 225 -9.54 7.77 12.68
N GLY A 226 -8.76 8.85 12.79
CA GLY A 226 -7.29 8.78 12.79
C GLY A 226 -6.73 8.26 11.45
N ARG A 227 -7.45 8.47 10.35
CA ARG A 227 -7.08 8.06 8.99
C ARG A 227 -6.80 9.27 8.12
N ILE A 228 -5.95 9.09 7.11
CA ILE A 228 -5.79 10.10 6.05
C ILE A 228 -7.01 9.95 5.15
N VAL A 229 -7.70 11.06 4.91
CA VAL A 229 -8.87 11.15 4.04
C VAL A 229 -8.60 12.12 2.91
N PHE A 230 -9.21 11.84 1.76
CA PHE A 230 -9.09 12.64 0.56
C PHE A 230 -10.41 13.30 0.18
N GLY A 231 -10.35 14.47 -0.42
CA GLY A 231 -11.54 15.19 -0.83
C GLY A 231 -11.29 16.16 -1.98
N SER A 232 -12.38 16.50 -2.69
CA SER A 232 -12.35 17.44 -3.81
C SER A 232 -12.35 18.90 -3.37
N ARG A 233 -12.63 19.14 -2.08
CA ARG A 233 -12.69 20.46 -1.45
C ARG A 233 -11.78 20.50 -0.23
N PRO A 234 -11.24 21.69 0.13
CA PRO A 234 -10.42 21.82 1.32
C PRO A 234 -11.24 21.51 2.58
N PRO A 235 -10.62 20.94 3.61
CA PRO A 235 -11.27 20.74 4.90
C PRO A 235 -11.66 22.10 5.51
N GLY A 236 -12.94 22.28 5.82
CA GLY A 236 -13.47 23.56 6.31
C GLY A 236 -13.09 23.90 7.75
N ASP A 237 -12.54 22.94 8.49
CA ASP A 237 -12.20 23.04 9.91
C ASP A 237 -10.72 23.33 10.18
N ARG A 238 -9.90 23.51 9.13
CA ARG A 238 -8.44 23.69 9.27
C ARG A 238 -7.83 24.45 8.09
N GLU A 239 -6.66 25.04 8.33
CA GLU A 239 -5.86 25.66 7.30
C GLU A 239 -5.31 24.63 6.30
N THR A 240 -5.20 25.01 5.03
CA THR A 240 -4.73 24.14 3.94
C THR A 240 -3.48 24.72 3.28
N ILE A 241 -2.44 23.90 3.13
CA ILE A 241 -1.18 24.27 2.48
C ILE A 241 -1.10 23.62 1.10
N GLY A 242 -0.65 24.37 0.08
CA GLY A 242 -0.30 23.84 -1.24
C GLY A 242 1.16 24.06 -1.57
N PHE A 243 1.85 23.02 -2.06
CA PHE A 243 3.18 23.18 -2.65
C PHE A 243 3.04 23.68 -4.10
N LYS A 244 3.57 24.86 -4.40
CA LYS A 244 4.03 25.18 -5.75
C LYS A 244 5.39 24.51 -5.93
N GLN A 245 5.59 23.82 -7.04
CA GLN A 245 6.78 23.01 -7.33
C GLN A 245 8.11 23.80 -7.46
N ASP A 246 8.11 25.11 -7.21
CA ASP A 246 9.24 26.02 -7.49
C ASP A 246 10.25 26.23 -6.33
N THR A 247 10.18 25.46 -5.24
CA THR A 247 11.01 25.74 -4.04
C THR A 247 12.07 24.69 -3.65
N GLU A 248 12.37 23.71 -4.50
CA GLU A 248 13.56 22.85 -4.27
C GLU A 248 14.90 23.55 -4.50
N LYS A 249 14.93 24.84 -4.86
CA LYS A 249 16.16 25.64 -5.00
C LYS A 249 16.42 26.69 -3.91
N ARG A 250 15.68 26.72 -2.79
CA ARG A 250 16.00 27.64 -1.68
C ARG A 250 16.07 26.95 -0.32
N SER A 251 16.84 25.88 -0.23
CA SER A 251 17.50 25.51 1.01
C SER A 251 18.78 26.35 1.18
N SER A 252 18.60 27.56 1.70
CA SER A 252 19.54 28.23 2.62
C SER A 252 19.07 29.66 2.82
N VAL A 253 18.53 29.96 3.99
CA VAL A 253 18.94 31.11 4.83
C VAL A 253 18.06 31.10 6.09
N SER A 254 18.70 30.63 7.16
CA SER A 254 18.63 31.15 8.53
C SER A 254 17.30 31.10 9.29
N LEU A 255 17.15 30.03 10.10
CA LEU A 255 16.63 30.19 11.47
C LEU A 255 17.42 31.30 12.17
N ARG A 256 16.82 32.47 12.36
CA ARG A 256 17.35 33.51 13.27
C ARG A 256 16.41 33.68 14.45
N SER A 257 16.84 33.04 15.54
CA SER A 257 16.65 33.39 16.94
C SER A 257 15.70 34.55 17.25
N THR A 258 14.65 34.22 17.99
CA THR A 258 13.89 35.12 18.84
C THR A 258 14.82 35.85 19.84
N LYS A 259 15.16 37.11 19.56
CA LYS A 259 15.68 38.02 20.60
C LYS A 259 14.51 38.82 21.18
N LYS A 260 14.12 38.43 22.40
CA LYS A 260 13.37 39.26 23.36
C LYS A 260 13.95 40.68 23.39
N LYS A 261 13.12 41.70 23.19
CA LYS A 261 13.41 43.07 23.61
C LYS A 261 12.63 43.36 24.88
N THR A 262 13.34 43.27 25.99
CA THR A 262 12.99 43.85 27.29
C THR A 262 12.98 45.39 27.14
N GLY A 263 11.88 46.06 27.51
CA GLY A 263 11.96 47.45 28.00
C GLY A 263 12.63 47.48 29.38
N PRO A 264 12.89 48.64 30.03
CA PRO A 264 12.26 49.96 29.85
C PRO A 264 13.28 51.14 29.87
N ARG A 265 12.80 52.40 29.75
CA ARG A 265 13.33 53.53 30.54
C ARG A 265 12.39 54.73 30.54
N HIS A 266 12.06 55.16 31.77
CA HIS A 266 11.33 56.37 32.13
C HIS A 266 12.10 57.64 31.77
N LYS A 267 11.34 58.72 31.49
CA LYS A 267 11.78 60.11 31.59
C LYS A 267 11.61 60.57 33.04
N MET A 268 12.68 61.06 33.66
CA MET A 268 12.80 62.38 34.30
C MET A 268 14.29 62.68 34.43
#